data_AF-A0A1H9PDH5-F1
#
_entry.id   AF-A0A1H9PDH5-F1
#
_cell.length_a   1.000
_cell.length_b   1.000
_cell.length_c   1.000
_cell.angle_alpha   90.00
_cell.angle_beta   90.00
_cell.angle_gamma   90.00
#
_symmetry.space_group_name_H-M   'P 1'
#
loop_
_entity.id
_entity.type
_entity.pdbx_description
1 polymer ?
#
loop_
_entity_poly.entity_id
_entity_poly.type
_entity_poly.pdbx_seq_one_letter_code
_entity_poly.pdbx_strand_id
1 'polypeptide(L)'
;MNLMYNICPRIKSLIINTAIMDTNALTKSEKIKQKFQLVKGDFTPSEASDVMMSLIDEKINFHQKQRLQKWEQNHKSNSDEIDDRINQLEKEKQAIKEFITSARNSKSNLNINGILEITIVDNQQ
;
A
#
# COMPACT_ATOMS: atom_id res chain seq x y z
N MET A 1 -6.49 -43.37 32.12
CA MET A 1 -7.73 -42.84 32.70
C MET A 1 -8.34 -41.89 31.68
N ASN A 2 -9.13 -42.43 30.74
CA ASN A 2 -9.75 -41.68 29.64
C ASN A 2 -11.20 -41.42 30.01
N LEU A 3 -11.53 -40.17 30.29
CA LEU A 3 -12.93 -39.75 30.45
C LEU A 3 -13.55 -39.65 29.06
N MET A 4 -14.35 -40.66 28.73
CA MET A 4 -15.39 -40.61 27.71
C MET A 4 -16.30 -39.41 28.01
N TYR A 5 -16.22 -38.35 27.22
CA TYR A 5 -17.29 -37.37 27.15
C TYR A 5 -18.15 -37.70 25.93
N ASN A 6 -19.37 -38.18 26.20
CA ASN A 6 -20.43 -38.36 25.22
C ASN A 6 -20.88 -36.99 24.71
N ILE A 7 -20.38 -36.60 23.53
CA ILE A 7 -20.76 -35.35 22.88
C ILE A 7 -21.94 -35.63 21.92
N CYS A 8 -22.99 -34.83 22.06
CA CYS A 8 -24.27 -34.87 21.35
C CYS A 8 -24.09 -35.02 19.81
N PRO A 9 -24.91 -35.86 19.11
CA PRO A 9 -24.74 -36.16 17.68
C PRO A 9 -24.82 -34.93 16.76
N ARG A 10 -25.34 -33.80 17.26
CA ARG A 10 -25.46 -32.54 16.53
C ARG A 10 -24.13 -31.82 16.27
N ILE A 11 -23.03 -32.21 16.93
CA ILE A 11 -21.68 -31.65 16.70
C ILE A 11 -20.89 -32.50 15.68
N LYS A 12 -21.34 -33.72 15.39
CA LYS A 12 -20.65 -34.65 14.47
C LYS A 12 -20.61 -34.14 13.03
N SER A 13 -21.58 -33.33 12.61
CA SER A 13 -21.62 -32.72 11.27
C SER A 13 -20.74 -31.47 11.13
N LEU A 14 -20.27 -30.87 12.23
CA LEU A 14 -19.42 -29.68 12.18
C LEU A 14 -17.92 -29.99 12.08
N ILE A 15 -17.51 -31.23 12.40
CA ILE A 15 -16.09 -31.64 12.37
C ILE A 15 -15.68 -32.16 10.98
N ILE A 16 -16.63 -32.49 10.10
CA ILE A 16 -16.32 -33.06 8.76
C ILE A 16 -15.77 -31.99 7.79
N ASN A 17 -16.05 -30.70 8.02
CA ASN A 17 -15.58 -29.62 7.14
C ASN A 17 -14.31 -28.90 7.61
N THR A 18 -13.63 -29.40 8.65
CA THR A 18 -12.21 -29.05 8.82
C THR A 18 -11.43 -29.94 7.86
N ALA A 19 -11.54 -29.64 6.57
CA ALA A 19 -10.61 -30.11 5.58
C ALA A 19 -9.23 -29.74 6.10
N ILE A 20 -8.50 -30.79 6.43
CA ILE A 20 -7.08 -30.82 6.75
C ILE A 20 -6.40 -30.00 5.66
N MET A 21 -5.99 -28.78 5.99
CA MET A 21 -4.98 -28.10 5.18
C MET A 21 -3.72 -28.91 5.40
N ASP A 22 -3.36 -29.73 4.42
CA ASP A 22 -2.14 -30.51 4.41
C ASP A 22 -0.94 -29.59 4.66
N THR A 23 -0.42 -29.62 5.88
CA THR A 23 0.78 -28.87 6.32
C THR A 23 2.09 -29.44 5.76
N ASN A 24 2.03 -30.10 4.59
CA ASN A 24 3.18 -30.73 3.94
C ASN A 24 3.40 -30.25 2.49
N ALA A 25 2.99 -29.03 2.15
CA ALA A 25 3.31 -28.39 0.86
C ALA A 25 3.92 -26.98 0.98
N LEU A 26 4.42 -26.59 2.16
CA LEU A 26 5.17 -25.34 2.34
C LEU A 26 6.66 -25.55 2.14
N THR A 27 7.04 -26.08 0.97
CA THR A 27 8.43 -26.15 0.51
C THR A 27 8.53 -25.61 -0.90
N LYS A 28 8.15 -24.34 -1.07
CA LYS A 28 8.62 -23.48 -2.16
C LYS A 28 8.38 -22.02 -1.78
N SER A 29 9.45 -21.28 -1.53
CA SER A 29 9.42 -19.83 -1.29
C SER A 29 8.99 -19.13 -2.58
N GLU A 30 7.69 -19.11 -2.85
CA GLU A 30 7.10 -18.23 -3.86
C GLU A 30 6.76 -16.93 -3.15
N LYS A 31 7.58 -15.90 -3.39
CA LYS A 31 7.35 -14.53 -2.89
C LYS A 31 5.92 -14.14 -3.24
N ILE A 32 5.05 -14.04 -2.24
CA ILE A 32 3.65 -13.67 -2.44
C ILE A 32 3.64 -12.23 -2.93
N LYS A 33 3.30 -12.04 -4.21
CA LYS A 33 3.11 -10.74 -4.85
C LYS A 33 1.63 -10.47 -5.01
N GLN A 34 1.17 -9.31 -4.58
CA GLN A 34 -0.19 -8.86 -4.76
C GLN A 34 -0.21 -7.50 -5.46
N LYS A 35 -1.11 -7.35 -6.43
CA LYS A 35 -1.31 -6.11 -7.18
C LYS A 35 -2.67 -5.54 -6.84
N PHE A 36 -2.68 -4.27 -6.46
CA PHE A 36 -3.88 -3.53 -6.11
C PHE A 36 -4.07 -2.37 -7.09
N GLN A 37 -5.23 -2.33 -7.72
CA GLN A 37 -5.64 -1.21 -8.55
C GLN A 37 -6.17 -0.08 -7.65
N LEU A 38 -5.39 0.98 -7.47
CA LEU A 38 -5.77 2.10 -6.59
C LEU A 38 -6.63 3.12 -7.33
N VAL A 39 -6.28 3.43 -8.57
CA VAL A 39 -6.98 4.42 -9.41
C VAL A 39 -7.10 3.87 -10.82
N LYS A 40 -8.30 3.84 -11.39
CA LYS A 40 -8.53 3.42 -12.78
C LYS A 40 -9.70 4.20 -13.38
N GLY A 41 -9.47 4.88 -14.49
CA GLY A 41 -10.54 5.51 -15.26
C GLY A 41 -10.09 6.74 -16.01
N ASP A 42 -11.06 7.37 -16.66
CA ASP A 42 -10.92 8.67 -17.29
C ASP A 42 -11.44 9.73 -16.33
N PHE A 43 -10.63 10.77 -16.11
CA PHE A 43 -10.88 11.84 -15.16
C PHE A 43 -10.89 13.17 -15.89
N THR A 44 -11.75 14.08 -15.44
CA THR A 44 -11.61 15.48 -15.81
C THR A 44 -10.32 16.06 -15.21
N PRO A 45 -9.74 17.13 -15.77
CA PRO A 45 -8.54 17.76 -15.19
C PRO A 45 -8.69 18.17 -13.72
N SER A 46 -9.91 18.49 -13.28
CA SER A 46 -10.18 18.81 -11.87
C SER A 46 -10.15 17.56 -10.99
N GLU A 47 -10.86 16.49 -11.37
CA GLU A 47 -10.84 15.23 -10.59
C GLU A 47 -9.45 14.59 -10.58
N ALA A 48 -8.74 14.63 -11.71
CA ALA A 48 -7.35 14.18 -11.81
C ALA A 48 -6.44 14.94 -10.85
N SER A 49 -6.64 16.26 -10.74
CA SER A 49 -5.91 17.10 -9.79
C SER A 49 -6.20 16.64 -8.36
N ASP A 50 -7.47 16.49 -7.99
CA ASP A 50 -7.85 16.13 -6.63
C ASP A 50 -7.27 14.77 -6.22
N VAL A 51 -7.36 13.77 -7.09
CA VAL A 51 -6.82 12.42 -6.82
C VAL A 51 -5.29 12.45 -6.74
N MET A 52 -4.60 13.00 -7.74
CA MET A 52 -3.14 12.96 -7.80
C MET A 52 -2.49 13.83 -6.72
N MET A 53 -3.05 15.01 -6.45
CA MET A 53 -2.54 15.88 -5.39
C MET A 53 -2.73 15.24 -4.02
N SER A 54 -3.87 14.59 -3.76
CA SER A 54 -4.09 13.89 -2.48
C SER A 54 -3.08 12.76 -2.26
N LEU A 55 -2.77 11.98 -3.30
CA LEU A 55 -1.80 10.87 -3.20
C LEU A 55 -0.37 11.35 -2.95
N ILE A 56 0.08 12.40 -3.65
CA ILE A 56 1.43 12.94 -3.47
C ILE A 56 1.56 13.64 -2.12
N ASP A 57 0.52 14.36 -1.68
CA ASP A 57 0.51 15.04 -0.39
C ASP A 57 0.55 14.05 0.77
N GLU A 58 -0.19 12.94 0.70
CA GLU A 58 -0.09 11.89 1.72
C GLU A 58 1.30 11.24 1.75
N LYS A 59 1.96 11.10 0.60
CA LYS A 59 3.33 10.58 0.55
C LYS A 59 4.34 11.54 1.16
N ILE A 60 4.19 12.84 0.91
CA ILE A 60 5.01 13.89 1.53
C ILE A 60 4.78 13.92 3.05
N ASN A 61 3.52 13.92 3.48
CA ASN A 61 3.14 13.91 4.89
C ASN A 61 3.69 12.69 5.64
N PHE A 62 3.72 11.52 4.99
CA PHE A 62 4.36 10.32 5.54
C PHE A 62 5.84 10.56 5.85
N HIS A 63 6.60 11.17 4.93
CA HIS A 63 8.01 11.48 5.15
C HIS A 63 8.23 12.60 6.18
N GLN A 64 7.36 13.61 6.22
CA GLN A 64 7.40 14.63 7.27
C GLN A 64 7.20 14.03 8.66
N LYS A 65 6.23 13.11 8.82
CA LYS A 65 6.02 12.36 10.06
C LYS A 65 7.24 11.53 10.44
N GLN A 66 7.88 10.86 9.48
CA GLN A 66 9.13 10.13 9.72
C GLN A 66 10.27 11.05 10.18
N ARG A 67 10.38 12.26 9.61
CA ARG A 67 11.38 13.25 10.04
C ARG A 67 11.17 13.64 11.51
N LEU A 68 9.94 13.93 11.90
CA LEU A 68 9.59 14.27 13.28
C LEU A 68 9.93 13.11 14.23
N GLN A 69 9.57 11.88 13.88
CA GLN A 69 9.89 10.69 14.68
C GLN A 69 11.39 10.50 14.88
N LYS A 70 12.21 10.68 13.82
CA LYS A 70 13.67 10.60 13.94
C LYS A 70 14.24 11.70 14.84
N TRP A 71 13.73 12.92 14.70
CA TRP A 71 14.17 14.06 15.49
C TRP A 71 13.84 13.90 16.98
N GLU A 72 12.64 13.41 17.30
CA GLU A 72 12.23 13.09 18.67
C GLU A 72 13.14 12.02 19.32
N GLN A 73 13.55 11.00 18.55
CA GLN A 73 14.46 9.96 19.02
C GLN A 73 15.88 10.49 19.26
N ASN A 74 16.37 11.35 18.37
CA ASN A 74 17.70 11.94 18.47
C ASN A 74 17.72 13.33 17.84
N HIS A 75 17.79 14.36 18.68
CA HIS A 75 17.87 15.76 18.27
C HIS A 75 19.11 16.12 17.44
N LYS A 76 20.11 15.23 17.33
CA LYS A 76 21.29 15.34 16.45
C LYS A 76 21.20 14.46 15.21
N SER A 77 20.05 13.80 14.96
CA SER A 77 19.89 12.93 13.81
C SER A 77 19.92 13.76 12.53
N ASN A 78 20.66 13.29 11.53
CA ASN A 78 20.60 13.85 10.19
C ASN A 78 19.27 13.43 9.50
N SER A 79 18.55 14.41 8.94
CA SER A 79 17.33 14.19 8.15
C SER A 79 17.51 14.40 6.65
N ASP A 80 18.74 14.65 6.17
CA ASP A 80 19.02 14.99 4.76
C ASP A 80 18.37 14.01 3.77
N GLU A 81 18.44 12.70 4.01
CA GLU A 81 17.82 11.70 3.14
C GLU A 81 16.29 11.84 3.03
N ILE A 82 15.64 12.23 4.14
CA ILE A 82 14.18 12.45 4.18
C ILE A 82 13.86 13.77 3.49
N ASP A 83 14.66 14.81 3.73
CA ASP A 83 14.47 16.13 3.15
C ASP A 83 14.68 16.10 1.62
N ASP A 84 15.68 15.36 1.14
CA ASP A 84 15.90 15.12 -0.29
C ASP A 84 14.71 14.40 -0.93
N ARG A 85 14.15 13.40 -0.24
CA ARG A 85 12.97 12.69 -0.74
C ARG A 85 11.74 13.59 -0.79
N ILE A 86 11.52 14.44 0.21
CA ILE A 86 10.45 15.45 0.22
C ILE A 86 10.64 16.41 -0.96
N ASN A 87 11.85 16.92 -1.17
CA ASN A 87 12.16 17.84 -2.27
C ASN A 87 11.91 17.20 -3.64
N GLN A 88 12.21 15.91 -3.80
CA GLN A 88 11.90 15.18 -5.03
C GLN A 88 10.38 15.06 -5.25
N LEU A 89 9.62 14.73 -4.21
CA LEU A 89 8.17 14.62 -4.29
C LEU A 89 7.49 15.97 -4.59
N GLU A 90 8.02 17.08 -4.06
CA GLU A 90 7.54 18.43 -4.39
C GLU A 90 7.79 18.80 -5.87
N LYS A 91 8.94 18.38 -6.42
CA LYS A 91 9.21 18.53 -7.86
C LYS A 91 8.25 17.69 -8.72
N GLU A 92 8.00 16.44 -8.31
CA GLU A 92 7.02 15.56 -8.97
C GLU A 92 5.61 16.16 -8.90
N LYS A 93 5.21 16.70 -7.75
CA LYS A 93 3.93 17.40 -7.55
C LYS A 93 3.78 18.57 -8.53
N GLN A 94 4.82 19.38 -8.68
CA GLN A 94 4.82 20.51 -9.62
C GLN A 94 4.69 20.04 -11.08
N ALA A 95 5.43 19.00 -11.47
CA ALA A 95 5.34 18.41 -12.81
C ALA A 95 3.94 17.86 -13.11
N ILE A 96 3.30 17.19 -12.14
CA ILE A 96 1.91 16.71 -12.27
C ILE A 96 0.96 17.89 -12.48
N LYS A 97 1.11 18.96 -11.69
CA LYS A 97 0.26 20.16 -11.79
C LYS A 97 0.38 20.82 -13.16
N GLU A 98 1.59 20.93 -13.70
CA GLU A 98 1.85 21.46 -15.04
C GLU A 98 1.21 20.57 -16.11
N PHE A 99 1.37 19.25 -16.00
CA PHE A 99 0.77 18.29 -16.92
C PHE A 99 -0.77 18.40 -16.94
N ILE A 100 -1.40 18.43 -15.77
CA ILE A 100 -2.86 18.58 -15.64
C ILE A 100 -3.32 19.94 -16.20
N THR A 101 -2.55 21.00 -15.97
CA THR A 101 -2.85 22.33 -16.52
C THR A 101 -2.83 22.32 -18.04
N SER A 102 -1.87 21.63 -18.65
CA SER A 102 -1.82 21.48 -20.12
C SER A 102 -3.01 20.68 -20.68
N ALA A 103 -3.45 19.64 -19.96
CA ALA A 103 -4.67 18.89 -20.30
C ALA A 103 -5.94 19.77 -20.19
N ARG A 104 -6.01 20.63 -19.15
CA ARG A 104 -7.09 21.60 -18.99
C ARG A 104 -7.14 22.61 -20.14
N ASN A 105 -5.99 23.13 -20.56
CA ASN A 105 -5.90 24.09 -21.67
C ASN A 105 -6.30 23.46 -23.01
N SER A 106 -6.02 22.17 -23.20
CA SER A 106 -6.42 21.41 -24.39
C SER A 106 -7.85 20.84 -24.31
N LYS A 107 -8.59 21.10 -23.22
CA LYS A 107 -9.93 20.53 -22.96
C LYS A 107 -9.97 19.00 -23.08
N SER A 108 -8.88 18.34 -22.71
CA SER A 108 -8.74 16.89 -22.80
C SER A 108 -8.98 16.25 -21.43
N ASN A 109 -9.57 15.06 -21.43
CA ASN A 109 -9.65 14.21 -20.24
C ASN A 109 -8.32 13.47 -20.04
N LEU A 110 -8.08 13.05 -18.80
CA LEU A 110 -6.86 12.35 -18.38
C LEU A 110 -7.20 10.91 -18.02
N ASN A 111 -6.54 9.96 -18.66
CA ASN A 111 -6.60 8.57 -18.24
C ASN A 111 -5.57 8.33 -17.13
N ILE A 112 -6.01 7.83 -15.98
CA ILE A 112 -5.13 7.54 -14.84
C ILE A 112 -5.23 6.05 -14.50
N ASN A 113 -4.07 5.40 -14.43
CA ASN A 113 -3.93 4.00 -14.05
C ASN A 113 -2.85 3.85 -12.98
N GLY A 114 -3.27 3.74 -11.71
CA GLY A 114 -2.40 3.54 -10.56
C GLY A 114 -2.45 2.11 -10.06
N ILE A 115 -1.38 1.35 -10.28
CA ILE A 115 -1.23 -0.04 -9.79
C ILE A 115 -0.15 -0.04 -8.71
N LEU A 116 -0.52 -0.46 -7.49
CA LEU A 116 0.42 -0.72 -6.41
C LEU A 116 0.75 -2.21 -6.37
N GLU A 117 2.03 -2.54 -6.53
CA GLU A 117 2.54 -3.89 -6.37
C GLU A 117 3.20 -4.04 -5.00
N ILE A 118 2.67 -4.94 -4.18
CA ILE A 118 3.18 -5.25 -2.85
C ILE A 118 3.75 -6.66 -2.89
N THR A 119 4.99 -6.82 -2.43
CA THR A 119 5.66 -8.12 -2.33
C THR A 119 6.12 -8.33 -0.90
N ILE A 120 5.84 -9.50 -0.34
CA ILE A 120 6.44 -9.90 0.94
C ILE A 120 7.92 -10.20 0.68
N VAL A 121 8.80 -9.48 1.36
CA VAL A 121 10.24 -9.71 1.34
C VAL A 121 10.64 -10.29 2.70
N ASP A 122 11.32 -11.43 2.69
CA ASP A 122 11.87 -12.01 3.91
C ASP A 122 12.94 -11.07 4.46
N ASN A 123 12.82 -10.68 5.72
CA ASN A 123 13.85 -9.91 6.41
C ASN A 123 15.08 -10.80 6.61
N GLN A 124 16.07 -10.71 5.73
CA GLN A 124 17.41 -11.22 6.02
C GLN A 124 18.06 -10.20 6.96
N GLN A 125 17.98 -10.46 8.27
CA GLN A 125 18.82 -9.81 9.28
C GLN A 125 20.17 -10.52 9.34
#